data_AF-A0A518VCD8-F1
#
_entry.id   AF-A0A518VCD8-F1
#
_cell.length_a   1.000
_cell.length_b   1.000
_cell.length_c   1.000
_cell.angle_alpha   90.00
_cell.angle_beta   90.00
_cell.angle_gamma   90.00
#
_symmetry.space_group_name_H-M   'P 1'
#
loop_
_entity.id
_entity.type
_entity.pdbx_description
1 polymer ?
#
loop_
_entity_poly.entity_id
_entity_poly.type
_entity_poly.pdbx_seq_one_letter_code
_entity_poly.pdbx_strand_id
1 'polypeptide(L)'
;MMNTGKQIVECLKHGISIYSDKIYTYGLSHTYDIEKRTLYVQSRINPIHMDALIAFIQFEMSEKVDECYSMNQEDVISVLHKFFGVIKLDNKQKYSKSFEIDLYCNWESWCGSRVWEVEQFKIEGMIEELQKIYDTNKESRLS
;
A
#
# COMPACT_ATOMS: atom_id res chain seq x y z
N MET A 1 0.50 -21.65 15.23
CA MET A 1 0.46 -20.18 15.09
C MET A 1 -0.61 -19.84 14.08
N MET A 2 -1.67 -19.15 14.51
CA MET A 2 -2.77 -18.73 13.62
C MET A 2 -2.24 -17.76 12.57
N ASN A 3 -2.60 -17.98 11.31
CA ASN A 3 -2.22 -17.14 10.18
C ASN A 3 -3.02 -15.83 10.25
N THR A 4 -2.45 -14.82 10.92
CA THR A 4 -3.10 -13.55 11.30
C THR A 4 -3.68 -12.80 10.11
N GLY A 5 -3.00 -12.81 8.95
CA GLY A 5 -3.49 -12.18 7.73
C GLY A 5 -4.84 -12.73 7.26
N LYS A 6 -5.05 -14.05 7.30
CA LYS A 6 -6.33 -14.67 6.92
C LYS A 6 -7.48 -14.25 7.84
N GLN A 7 -7.23 -14.18 9.15
CA GLN A 7 -8.23 -13.73 10.11
C GLN A 7 -8.60 -12.26 9.89
N ILE A 8 -7.61 -11.42 9.59
CA ILE A 8 -7.85 -10.02 9.26
C ILE A 8 -8.68 -9.91 7.98
N VAL A 9 -8.34 -10.63 6.91
CA VAL A 9 -9.13 -10.65 5.66
C VAL A 9 -10.59 -11.01 5.94
N GLU A 10 -10.84 -12.03 6.75
CA GLU A 10 -12.21 -12.39 7.13
C GLU A 10 -12.91 -11.25 7.88
N CYS A 11 -12.24 -10.56 8.81
CA CYS A 11 -12.82 -9.37 9.45
C CYS A 11 -13.12 -8.23 8.44
N LEU A 12 -12.23 -8.01 7.47
CA LEU A 12 -12.39 -6.98 6.42
C LEU A 12 -13.58 -7.27 5.49
N LYS A 13 -13.85 -8.55 5.21
CA LYS A 13 -14.99 -8.96 4.38
C LYS A 13 -16.36 -8.66 5.02
N HIS A 14 -16.43 -8.58 6.36
CA HIS A 14 -17.70 -8.41 7.08
C HIS A 14 -18.16 -6.95 7.30
N GLY A 15 -17.61 -5.98 6.56
CA GLY A 15 -18.33 -4.72 6.29
C GLY A 15 -18.14 -3.57 7.28
N ILE A 16 -17.00 -3.48 7.98
CA ILE A 16 -16.62 -2.26 8.71
C ILE A 16 -15.92 -1.31 7.73
N SER A 17 -16.28 -0.02 7.79
CA SER A 17 -15.55 1.03 7.06
C SER A 17 -14.06 0.97 7.36
N ILE A 18 -13.23 1.04 6.31
CA ILE A 18 -11.77 1.08 6.46
C ILE A 18 -11.30 2.38 7.14
N TYR A 19 -12.15 3.42 7.11
CA TYR A 19 -11.89 4.73 7.68
C TYR A 19 -12.33 4.84 9.15
N SER A 20 -11.64 5.70 9.89
CA SER A 20 -11.96 6.08 11.27
C SER A 20 -12.03 7.60 11.43
N ASP A 21 -12.49 8.06 12.59
CA ASP A 21 -12.48 9.48 12.94
C ASP A 21 -11.08 10.02 13.29
N LYS A 22 -10.10 9.12 13.46
CA LYS A 22 -8.72 9.48 13.82
C LYS A 22 -7.86 9.64 12.57
N ILE A 23 -6.93 10.58 12.64
CA ILE A 23 -5.86 10.71 11.65
C ILE A 23 -4.65 9.95 12.15
N TYR A 24 -4.10 9.11 11.29
CA TYR A 24 -2.88 8.36 11.54
C TYR A 24 -1.79 8.81 10.58
N THR A 25 -0.55 8.78 11.05
CA THR A 25 0.64 9.01 10.23
C THR A 25 1.34 7.67 10.00
N TYR A 26 1.74 7.44 8.75
CA TYR A 26 2.43 6.23 8.30
C TYR A 26 3.80 6.61 7.73
N GLY A 27 4.82 5.84 8.09
CA GLY A 27 6.14 5.89 7.47
C GLY A 27 6.26 4.71 6.49
N LEU A 28 6.42 4.99 5.20
CA LEU A 28 6.61 3.97 4.17
C LEU A 28 8.08 3.89 3.82
N SER A 29 8.64 2.69 3.91
CA SER A 29 10.03 2.37 3.56
C SER A 29 10.08 1.13 2.67
N HIS A 30 11.24 0.84 2.09
CA HIS A 30 11.39 -0.34 1.23
C HIS A 30 12.78 -0.96 1.45
N THR A 31 12.82 -2.23 1.84
CA THR A 31 14.04 -2.97 2.18
C THR A 31 15.11 -2.89 1.08
N TYR A 32 14.69 -2.88 -0.19
CA TYR A 32 15.58 -2.83 -1.36
C TYR A 32 15.85 -1.43 -1.91
N ASP A 33 15.52 -0.36 -1.18
CA ASP A 33 15.99 0.98 -1.56
C ASP A 33 17.51 1.03 -1.61
N ILE A 34 18.08 1.54 -2.71
CA ILE A 34 19.52 1.79 -2.84
C ILE A 34 19.99 2.76 -1.74
N GLU A 35 19.24 3.85 -1.56
CA GLU A 35 19.41 4.81 -0.47
C GLU A 35 18.19 4.75 0.45
N LYS A 36 18.41 4.34 1.70
CA LYS A 36 17.33 4.22 2.68
C LYS A 36 16.59 5.54 2.84
N ARG A 37 15.30 5.54 2.51
CA ARG A 37 14.39 6.66 2.69
C ARG A 37 13.07 6.20 3.29
N THR A 38 12.42 7.11 3.98
CA THR A 38 11.05 6.94 4.48
C THR A 38 10.22 8.08 3.94
N LEU A 39 9.12 7.76 3.27
CA LEU A 39 8.12 8.74 2.86
C LEU A 39 6.95 8.70 3.85
N TYR A 40 6.48 9.86 4.27
CA TYR A 40 5.39 9.93 5.26
C TYR A 40 4.06 10.30 4.60
N VAL A 41 3.00 9.65 5.08
CA VAL A 41 1.62 9.96 4.67
C VAL A 41 0.69 10.04 5.86
N GLN A 42 -0.42 10.77 5.68
CA GLN A 42 -1.55 10.82 6.61
C GLN A 42 -2.82 10.26 6.00
N SER A 43 -3.57 9.54 6.81
CA SER A 43 -4.87 9.00 6.41
C SER A 43 -5.78 8.81 7.61
N ARG A 44 -7.08 8.72 7.33
CA ARG A 44 -8.09 8.26 8.29
C ARG A 44 -8.27 6.74 8.30
N ILE A 45 -7.62 6.03 7.38
CA ILE A 45 -7.61 4.57 7.35
C ILE A 45 -6.88 4.04 8.58
N ASN A 46 -7.46 3.08 9.30
CA ASN A 46 -6.81 2.51 10.49
C ASN A 46 -5.56 1.69 10.11
N PRO A 47 -4.58 1.52 11.03
CA PRO A 47 -3.31 0.89 10.69
C PRO A 47 -3.41 -0.51 10.08
N ILE A 48 -4.28 -1.37 10.62
CA ILE A 48 -4.49 -2.73 10.08
C ILE A 48 -5.07 -2.68 8.66
N HIS A 49 -5.97 -1.74 8.38
CA HIS A 49 -6.54 -1.56 7.05
C HIS A 49 -5.52 -1.00 6.07
N MET A 50 -4.67 -0.06 6.50
CA MET A 50 -3.61 0.52 5.67
C MET A 50 -2.58 -0.55 5.28
N ASP A 51 -2.14 -1.35 6.26
CA ASP A 51 -1.20 -2.45 6.07
C ASP A 51 -1.74 -3.50 5.08
N ALA A 52 -3.01 -3.88 5.20
CA ALA A 52 -3.68 -4.79 4.27
C ALA A 52 -3.90 -4.17 2.87
N LEU A 53 -4.24 -2.88 2.81
CA LEU A 53 -4.50 -2.16 1.57
C LEU A 53 -3.23 -1.99 0.73
N ILE A 54 -2.10 -1.70 1.37
CA ILE A 54 -0.81 -1.62 0.69
C ILE A 54 -0.45 -2.97 0.06
N ALA A 55 -0.58 -4.06 0.83
CA ALA A 55 -0.36 -5.40 0.31
C ALA A 55 -1.31 -5.71 -0.87
N PHE A 56 -2.60 -5.37 -0.74
CA PHE A 56 -3.58 -5.52 -1.82
C PHE A 56 -3.15 -4.82 -3.11
N ILE A 57 -2.72 -3.56 -3.02
CA ILE A 57 -2.23 -2.78 -4.18
C ILE A 57 -1.02 -3.48 -4.83
N GLN A 58 -0.08 -3.96 -4.03
CA GLN A 58 1.10 -4.69 -4.54
C GLN A 58 0.72 -6.02 -5.21
N PHE A 59 -0.25 -6.76 -4.67
CA PHE A 59 -0.75 -7.98 -5.31
C PHE A 59 -1.48 -7.69 -6.62
N GLU A 60 -2.34 -6.67 -6.68
CA GLU A 60 -3.00 -6.31 -7.94
C GLU A 60 -1.98 -5.87 -9.00
N MET A 61 -0.92 -5.15 -8.63
CA MET A 61 0.17 -4.81 -9.53
C MET A 61 0.86 -6.08 -10.07
N SER A 62 1.27 -6.99 -9.17
CA SER A 62 1.94 -8.24 -9.55
C SER A 62 1.07 -9.15 -10.42
N GLU A 63 -0.22 -9.25 -10.12
CA GLU A 63 -1.11 -10.22 -10.77
C GLU A 63 -1.76 -9.70 -12.05
N LYS A 64 -1.96 -8.38 -12.17
CA LYS A 64 -2.71 -7.78 -13.29
C LYS A 64 -1.86 -6.96 -14.25
N VAL A 65 -0.68 -6.50 -13.82
CA VAL A 65 0.17 -5.62 -14.62
C VAL A 65 1.48 -6.30 -14.96
N ASP A 66 2.31 -6.62 -13.96
CA ASP A 66 3.62 -7.26 -14.16
C ASP A 66 4.12 -7.94 -12.88
N GLU A 67 4.34 -9.25 -12.95
CA GLU A 67 4.74 -10.10 -11.81
C GLU A 67 6.13 -9.77 -11.24
N CYS A 68 6.99 -9.11 -12.03
CA CYS A 68 8.35 -8.76 -11.64
C CYS A 68 8.48 -7.31 -11.15
N TYR A 69 7.40 -6.54 -11.22
CA TYR A 69 7.43 -5.13 -10.87
C TYR A 69 7.34 -4.91 -9.36
N SER A 70 8.46 -4.52 -8.76
CA SER A 70 8.53 -4.09 -7.36
C SER A 70 8.15 -2.61 -7.24
N MET A 71 6.95 -2.34 -6.74
CA MET A 71 6.49 -0.97 -6.45
C MET A 71 7.37 -0.32 -5.38
N ASN A 72 7.76 0.93 -5.62
CA ASN A 72 8.40 1.76 -4.59
C ASN A 72 7.35 2.57 -3.80
N GLN A 73 7.80 3.36 -2.83
CA GLN A 73 6.92 4.14 -1.96
C GLN A 73 6.14 5.23 -2.70
N GLU A 74 6.73 5.89 -3.70
CA GLU A 74 6.03 6.90 -4.51
C GLU A 74 4.89 6.27 -5.31
N ASP A 75 5.13 5.09 -5.88
CA ASP A 75 4.12 4.34 -6.64
C ASP A 75 2.91 4.03 -5.76
N VAL A 76 3.13 3.44 -4.59
CA VAL A 76 2.06 3.12 -3.63
C VAL A 76 1.34 4.38 -3.13
N ILE A 77 2.08 5.45 -2.81
CA ILE A 77 1.50 6.71 -2.35
C ILE A 77 0.62 7.34 -3.42
N SER A 78 1.00 7.25 -4.70
CA SER A 78 0.20 7.82 -5.80
C SER A 78 -1.19 7.15 -5.89
N VAL A 79 -1.24 5.82 -5.76
CA VAL A 79 -2.50 5.05 -5.75
C VAL A 79 -3.32 5.38 -4.51
N LEU A 80 -2.70 5.34 -3.33
CA LEU A 80 -3.34 5.68 -2.06
C LEU A 80 -3.91 7.10 -2.05
N HIS A 81 -3.17 8.06 -2.61
CA HIS A 81 -3.62 9.45 -2.72
C HIS A 81 -4.86 9.55 -3.61
N LYS A 82 -4.78 8.95 -4.81
CA LYS A 82 -5.80 9.07 -5.84
C LYS A 82 -7.13 8.44 -5.43
N PHE A 83 -7.10 7.24 -4.88
CA PHE A 83 -8.32 6.44 -4.64
C PHE A 83 -8.79 6.45 -3.18
N PHE A 84 -7.90 6.75 -2.24
CA PHE A 84 -8.18 6.65 -0.81
C PHE A 84 -7.97 7.97 -0.05
N GLY A 85 -7.68 9.07 -0.75
CA GLY A 85 -7.53 10.40 -0.18
C GLY A 85 -6.35 10.52 0.80
N VAL A 86 -5.35 9.65 0.68
CA VAL A 86 -4.14 9.69 1.51
C VAL A 86 -3.33 10.94 1.18
N ILE A 87 -2.86 11.65 2.20
CA ILE A 87 -2.13 12.91 2.04
C ILE A 87 -0.64 12.65 2.24
N LYS A 88 0.18 12.92 1.23
CA LYS A 88 1.64 12.91 1.36
C LYS A 88 2.11 14.08 2.21
N LEU A 89 2.99 13.82 3.16
CA LEU A 89 3.57 14.83 4.05
C LEU A 89 4.92 15.33 3.50
N ASP A 90 5.36 16.49 3.99
CA ASP A 90 6.70 17.00 3.70
C ASP A 90 7.75 16.17 4.46
N ASN A 91 8.68 15.56 3.71
CA ASN A 91 9.74 14.70 4.24
C ASN A 91 10.81 15.47 5.04
N LYS A 92 10.75 16.81 5.12
CA LYS A 92 11.69 17.60 5.93
C LYS A 92 11.49 17.41 7.44
N GLN A 93 10.36 16.85 7.87
CA GLN A 93 10.07 16.60 9.27
C GLN A 93 10.03 15.10 9.56
N LYS A 94 10.81 14.65 10.56
CA LYS A 94 10.62 13.32 11.14
C LYS A 94 9.39 13.33 12.04
N TYR A 95 8.50 12.38 11.84
CA TYR A 95 7.32 12.20 12.67
C TYR A 95 7.65 11.19 13.78
N SER A 96 7.60 11.62 15.04
CA SER A 96 7.99 10.79 16.19
C SER A 96 6.96 9.72 16.59
N LYS A 97 5.75 9.80 16.03
CA LYS A 97 4.66 8.85 16.22
C LYS A 97 4.07 8.50 14.85
N SER A 98 4.57 7.43 14.26
CA SER A 98 4.12 6.89 12.99
C SER A 98 4.02 5.37 13.06
N PHE A 99 3.13 4.80 12.25
CA PHE A 99 3.08 3.38 11.97
C PHE A 99 4.02 3.10 10.79
N GLU A 100 5.09 2.35 11.04
CA GLU A 100 6.08 2.03 10.03
C GLU A 100 5.66 0.81 9.22
N ILE A 101 5.67 0.94 7.89
CA ILE A 101 5.37 -0.13 6.94
C ILE A 101 6.55 -0.21 5.97
N ASP A 102 7.26 -1.33 6.01
CA ASP A 102 8.23 -1.68 4.98
C ASP A 102 7.51 -2.44 3.87
N LEU A 103 7.52 -1.91 2.65
CA LEU A 103 6.74 -2.45 1.53
C LEU A 103 7.12 -3.89 1.17
N TYR A 104 8.39 -4.27 1.31
CA TYR A 104 8.82 -5.64 1.03
C TYR A 104 8.36 -6.60 2.13
N CYS A 105 8.63 -6.26 3.40
CA CYS A 105 8.19 -7.06 4.53
C CYS A 105 6.67 -7.19 4.60
N ASN A 106 5.95 -6.12 4.26
CA ASN A 106 4.49 -6.12 4.20
C ASN A 106 4.01 -7.13 3.14
N TRP A 107 4.47 -7.03 1.89
CA TRP A 107 4.13 -8.00 0.85
C TRP A 107 4.35 -9.47 1.28
N GLU A 108 5.56 -9.79 1.78
CA GLU A 108 5.92 -11.13 2.28
C GLU A 108 4.96 -11.61 3.39
N SER A 109 4.63 -10.74 4.34
CA SER A 109 3.75 -11.09 5.47
C SER A 109 2.31 -11.39 5.06
N TRP A 110 1.87 -10.84 3.92
CA TRP A 110 0.53 -11.02 3.37
C TRP A 110 0.47 -12.10 2.28
N CYS A 111 1.60 -12.71 1.90
CA CYS A 111 1.61 -13.86 0.99
C CYS A 111 0.71 -14.99 1.51
N GLY A 112 -0.19 -15.50 0.65
CA GLY A 112 -1.14 -16.57 1.01
C GLY A 112 -2.31 -16.15 1.93
N SER A 113 -2.45 -14.85 2.23
CA SER A 113 -3.57 -14.30 3.03
C SER A 113 -4.90 -14.23 2.26
N ARG A 114 -4.85 -14.14 0.93
CA ARG A 114 -5.98 -13.82 0.04
C ARG A 114 -6.53 -12.41 0.22
N VAL A 115 -5.67 -11.43 0.54
CA VAL A 115 -6.07 -10.02 0.71
C VAL A 115 -6.70 -9.40 -0.55
N TRP A 116 -6.37 -9.92 -1.75
CA TRP A 116 -7.01 -9.57 -3.03
C TRP A 116 -8.53 -9.88 -3.10
N GLU A 117 -9.07 -10.60 -2.13
CA GLU A 117 -10.51 -10.89 -2.03
C GLU A 117 -11.29 -9.87 -1.21
N VAL A 118 -10.64 -8.83 -0.70
CA VAL A 118 -11.31 -7.76 0.05
C VAL A 118 -11.97 -6.79 -0.94
N GLU A 119 -13.26 -6.98 -1.19
CA GLU A 119 -14.03 -6.18 -2.15
C GLU A 119 -14.00 -4.67 -1.86
N GLN A 120 -13.89 -4.27 -0.59
CA GLN A 120 -13.83 -2.85 -0.21
C GLN A 120 -12.58 -2.13 -0.74
N PHE A 121 -11.53 -2.86 -1.12
CA PHE A 121 -10.32 -2.30 -1.70
C PHE A 121 -10.39 -2.19 -3.23
N LYS A 122 -11.37 -2.84 -3.86
CA LYS A 122 -11.55 -2.79 -5.32
C LYS A 122 -12.27 -1.51 -5.69
N ILE A 123 -11.53 -0.61 -6.33
CA ILE A 123 -12.04 0.67 -6.82
C ILE A 123 -11.91 0.70 -8.34
N GLU A 124 -12.97 1.10 -9.02
CA GLU A 124 -12.98 1.26 -10.48
C GLU A 124 -11.88 2.24 -10.92
N GLY A 125 -11.14 1.88 -11.98
CA GLY A 125 -10.04 2.71 -12.50
C GLY A 125 -8.68 2.45 -11.84
N MET A 126 -8.61 1.63 -10.78
CA MET A 126 -7.35 1.41 -10.06
C MET A 126 -6.33 0.60 -10.87
N ILE A 127 -6.76 -0.43 -11.59
CA ILE A 127 -5.86 -1.26 -12.41
C ILE A 127 -5.27 -0.44 -13.57
N GLU A 128 -6.08 0.41 -14.18
CA GLU A 128 -5.64 1.33 -15.23
C GLU A 128 -4.60 2.33 -14.70
N GLU A 129 -4.71 2.74 -13.43
CA GLU A 129 -3.69 3.58 -12.82
C GLU A 129 -2.39 2.82 -12.54
N LEU A 130 -2.49 1.58 -12.05
CA LEU A 130 -1.31 0.72 -11.85
C LEU A 130 -0.56 0.52 -13.17
N GLN A 131 -1.28 0.27 -14.27
CA GLN A 131 -0.70 0.16 -15.60
C GLN A 131 0.06 1.44 -16.00
N LYS A 132 -0.54 2.63 -15.78
CA LYS A 132 0.12 3.91 -16.10
C LYS A 132 1.40 4.13 -15.30
N ILE A 133 1.39 3.77 -14.01
CA ILE A 133 2.57 3.86 -13.16
C ILE A 133 3.69 2.96 -13.69
N TYR A 134 3.34 1.71 -14.03
CA TYR A 134 4.28 0.77 -14.63
C TYR A 134 4.87 1.31 -15.94
N ASP A 135 4.04 1.75 -16.87
CA ASP A 135 4.47 2.26 -18.18
C ASP A 135 5.40 3.47 -18.03
N THR A 136 5.04 4.43 -17.19
CA THR A 136 5.84 5.64 -16.92
C THR A 136 7.22 5.30 -16.36
N ASN A 137 7.27 4.38 -15.40
CA ASN A 137 8.51 3.97 -14.75
C ASN A 137 9.37 3.06 -15.64
N LYS A 138 8.76 2.31 -16.56
CA LYS A 138 9.47 1.51 -17.57
C LYS A 138 10.18 2.40 -18.59
N GLU A 139 9.51 3.45 -19.08
CA GLU A 139 10.10 4.42 -20.00
C GLU A 139 11.29 5.15 -19.37
N SER A 140 11.16 5.55 -18.10
CA SER A 140 12.22 6.25 -17.34
C SER A 140 13.47 5.38 -17.09
N ARG A 141 13.37 4.05 -17.19
CA ARG A 141 14.51 3.12 -17.06
C ARG A 141 15.24 2.85 -18.37
N LEU A 142 14.65 3.23 -19.50
CA LEU A 142 15.21 3.06 -20.84
C LEU A 142 15.86 4.32 -21.41
N SER A 143 15.62 5.48 -20.78
CA SER A 143 16.24 6.78 -21.08
C SER A 143 17.53 7.01 -20.30
#